data_AF-T0YE70-F1
#
_entry.id   AF-T0YE70-F1
#
_cell.length_a   1.000
_cell.length_b   1.000
_cell.length_c   1.000
_cell.angle_alpha   90.00
_cell.angle_beta   90.00
_cell.angle_gamma   90.00
#
_symmetry.space_group_name_H-M   'P 1'
#
loop_
_entity.id
_entity.type
_entity.pdbx_description
1 polymer ?
#
loop_
_entity_poly.entity_id
_entity_poly.type
_entity_poly.pdbx_seq_one_letter_code
_entity_poly.pdbx_strand_id
1 'polypeptide(L)'
;MIQSIAIGSLHPEKINGKVLQLGLLMGIFSTALPTFLMSQGIAYIGASRAAILSFFGPVATLFLAMIFLGERISGEEAFGAIMVFSGIIMISIRKEPSTSKEVEPKGKNEPVLMERTPQNES
;
A
#
# COMPACT_ATOMS: atom_id res chain seq x y z
N MET A 1 20.58 -1.55 -37.46
CA MET A 1 20.99 -0.73 -36.29
C MET A 1 20.03 -0.90 -35.10
N ILE A 2 19.48 -2.10 -34.84
CA ILE A 2 18.52 -2.35 -33.72
C ILE A 2 18.85 -3.64 -32.94
N GLN A 3 19.76 -4.51 -33.41
CA GLN A 3 20.05 -5.77 -32.72
C GLN A 3 21.18 -5.73 -31.69
N SER A 4 21.89 -4.60 -31.50
CA SER A 4 23.00 -4.49 -30.54
C SER A 4 22.60 -4.06 -29.12
N ILE A 5 21.32 -3.76 -28.87
CA ILE A 5 20.83 -3.36 -27.52
C ILE A 5 20.45 -4.57 -26.66
N ALA A 6 20.45 -5.79 -27.21
CA ALA A 6 19.89 -6.93 -26.51
C ALA A 6 20.85 -7.65 -25.54
N ILE A 7 22.16 -7.67 -25.73
CA ILE A 7 23.07 -8.55 -24.94
C ILE A 7 24.48 -7.95 -24.84
N GLY A 8 24.60 -6.70 -24.40
CA GLY A 8 25.84 -5.90 -24.56
C GLY A 8 26.60 -5.49 -23.29
N SER A 9 26.19 -5.87 -22.07
CA SER A 9 26.94 -5.50 -20.84
C SER A 9 26.68 -6.38 -19.61
N LEU A 10 26.25 -7.64 -19.78
CA LEU A 10 26.45 -8.64 -18.73
C LEU A 10 27.92 -9.12 -18.78
N HIS A 11 28.86 -8.19 -18.68
CA HIS A 11 30.16 -8.60 -18.17
C HIS A 11 29.91 -8.97 -16.70
N PRO A 12 30.24 -10.20 -16.25
CA PRO A 12 30.50 -10.44 -14.84
C PRO A 12 31.81 -9.72 -14.48
N GLU A 13 31.83 -8.39 -14.62
CA GLU A 13 32.94 -7.55 -14.22
C GLU A 13 32.88 -7.51 -12.71
N LYS A 14 33.57 -8.49 -12.10
CA LYS A 14 33.81 -8.67 -10.66
C LYS A 14 32.65 -8.17 -9.80
N ILE A 15 31.81 -9.09 -9.33
CA ILE A 15 30.94 -8.84 -8.17
C ILE A 15 31.85 -8.42 -7.01
N ASN A 16 32.07 -7.11 -6.92
CA ASN A 16 32.83 -6.48 -5.88
C ASN A 16 31.94 -6.54 -4.65
N GLY A 17 32.48 -6.87 -3.49
CA GLY A 17 31.72 -6.86 -2.23
C GLY A 17 30.97 -5.54 -2.03
N LYS A 18 31.49 -4.43 -2.58
CA LYS A 18 30.85 -3.12 -2.57
C LYS A 18 29.56 -3.05 -3.39
N VAL A 19 29.49 -3.69 -4.57
CA VAL A 19 28.27 -3.72 -5.40
C VAL A 19 27.20 -4.58 -4.73
N LEU A 20 27.60 -5.72 -4.17
CA LEU A 20 26.70 -6.56 -3.37
C LEU A 20 26.16 -5.82 -2.15
N GLN A 21 27.03 -5.10 -1.44
CA GLN A 21 26.64 -4.28 -0.30
C GLN A 21 25.68 -3.15 -0.71
N LEU A 22 25.93 -2.44 -1.80
CA LEU A 22 25.04 -1.39 -2.32
C LEU A 22 23.68 -1.97 -2.75
N GLY A 23 23.67 -3.11 -3.44
CA GLY A 23 22.44 -3.80 -3.84
C GLY A 23 21.62 -4.26 -2.64
N LEU A 24 22.28 -4.81 -1.62
CA LEU A 24 21.63 -5.22 -0.37
C LEU A 24 21.07 -4.00 0.40
N LEU A 25 21.83 -2.90 0.46
CA LEU A 25 21.37 -1.66 1.10
C LEU A 25 20.14 -1.10 0.38
N MET A 26 20.17 -1.04 -0.96
CA MET A 26 19.05 -0.57 -1.78
C MET A 26 17.82 -1.47 -1.64
N GLY A 27 17.99 -2.80 -1.67
CA GLY A 27 16.86 -3.72 -1.46
C GLY A 27 16.21 -3.56 -0.09
N ILE A 28 17.02 -3.38 0.96
CA ILE A 28 16.49 -3.19 2.32
C ILE A 28 15.80 -1.83 2.45
N PHE A 29 16.47 -0.74 2.09
CA PHE A 29 15.94 0.61 2.28
C PHE A 29 14.83 1.00 1.31
N SER A 30 14.89 0.55 0.05
CA SER A 30 13.90 0.90 -0.96
C SER A 30 12.69 -0.05 -0.97
N THR A 31 12.81 -1.26 -0.43
CA THR A 31 11.75 -2.28 -0.54
C THR A 31 11.39 -2.91 0.80
N ALA A 32 12.32 -3.59 1.48
CA ALA A 32 11.99 -4.38 2.66
C ALA A 32 11.47 -3.51 3.81
N LEU A 33 12.17 -2.40 4.09
CA LEU A 33 11.82 -1.47 5.15
C LEU A 33 10.48 -0.75 4.85
N PRO A 34 10.27 -0.11 3.68
CA PRO A 34 8.99 0.50 3.34
C PRO A 34 7.81 -0.48 3.38
N THR A 35 7.99 -1.69 2.84
CA THR A 35 6.92 -2.71 2.83
C THR A 35 6.56 -3.16 4.25
N PHE A 36 7.56 -3.34 5.12
CA PHE A 36 7.33 -3.69 6.51
C PHE A 36 6.62 -2.56 7.28
N LEU A 37 7.07 -1.32 7.11
CA LEU A 37 6.43 -0.13 7.71
C LEU A 37 4.99 0.04 7.22
N MET A 38 4.73 -0.20 5.93
CA MET A 38 3.39 -0.14 5.34
C MET A 38 2.48 -1.21 5.96
N SER A 39 2.96 -2.45 6.07
CA SER A 39 2.21 -3.56 6.68
C SER A 39 1.85 -3.26 8.13
N GLN A 40 2.81 -2.78 8.93
CA GLN A 40 2.52 -2.34 10.30
C GLN A 40 1.56 -1.14 10.32
N GLY A 41 1.79 -0.12 9.50
CA GLY A 41 0.92 1.05 9.40
C GLY A 41 -0.53 0.66 9.14
N ILE A 42 -0.77 -0.25 8.21
CA ILE A 42 -2.12 -0.81 7.94
C ILE A 42 -2.70 -1.45 9.20
N ALA A 43 -1.92 -2.22 9.97
CA ALA A 43 -2.38 -2.83 11.22
C ALA A 43 -2.77 -1.79 12.29
N TYR A 44 -2.11 -0.63 12.32
CA TYR A 44 -2.41 0.45 13.28
C TYR A 44 -3.59 1.35 12.87
N ILE A 45 -3.64 1.79 11.60
CA ILE A 45 -4.64 2.79 11.14
C ILE A 45 -5.75 2.21 10.26
N GLY A 46 -5.66 0.93 9.89
CA GLY A 46 -6.60 0.24 9.01
C GLY A 46 -6.32 0.47 7.51
N ALA A 47 -6.72 -0.49 6.68
CA ALA A 47 -6.43 -0.52 5.24
C ALA A 47 -6.92 0.73 4.50
N SER A 48 -8.13 1.20 4.81
CA SER A 48 -8.73 2.36 4.13
C SER A 48 -7.94 3.66 4.38
N ARG A 49 -7.49 3.91 5.62
CA ARG A 49 -6.68 5.10 5.94
C ARG A 49 -5.27 5.00 5.35
N ALA A 50 -4.67 3.82 5.38
CA ALA A 50 -3.36 3.56 4.77
C ALA A 50 -3.40 3.75 3.24
N ALA A 51 -4.49 3.35 2.57
CA ALA A 51 -4.69 3.58 1.14
C ALA A 51 -4.75 5.09 0.81
N ILE A 52 -5.49 5.87 1.60
CA ILE A 52 -5.53 7.33 1.44
C ILE A 52 -4.12 7.94 1.60
N LEU A 53 -3.36 7.49 2.60
CA LEU A 53 -1.99 7.95 2.83
C LEU A 53 -1.03 7.56 1.69
N SER A 54 -1.27 6.42 1.02
CA SER A 54 -0.45 5.99 -0.12
C SER A 54 -0.56 6.93 -1.31
N PHE A 55 -1.71 7.60 -1.50
CA PHE A 55 -1.87 8.64 -2.51
C PHE A 55 -1.07 9.91 -2.21
N PHE A 56 -0.66 10.12 -0.96
CA PHE A 56 0.25 11.21 -0.62
C PHE A 56 1.66 10.99 -1.18
N GLY A 57 2.07 9.74 -1.42
CA GLY A 57 3.38 9.41 -1.98
C GLY A 57 3.68 10.15 -3.28
N PRO A 58 2.88 9.97 -4.35
CA PRO A 58 3.07 10.68 -5.62
C PRO A 58 3.07 12.21 -5.47
N VAL A 59 2.23 12.77 -4.60
CA VAL A 59 2.14 14.22 -4.37
C VAL A 59 3.42 14.73 -3.70
N ALA A 60 3.89 14.04 -2.66
CA ALA A 60 5.13 14.37 -1.97
C ALA A 60 6.33 14.22 -2.91
N THR A 61 6.38 13.17 -3.73
CA THR A 61 7.42 12.98 -4.74
C THR A 61 7.44 14.13 -5.76
N LEU A 62 6.27 14.56 -6.26
CA LEU A 62 6.19 15.68 -7.20
C LEU A 62 6.64 17.00 -6.54
N PHE A 63 6.23 17.24 -5.30
CA PHE A 63 6.65 18.41 -4.55
C PHE A 63 8.17 18.43 -4.32
N LEU A 64 8.74 17.27 -3.97
CA LEU A 64 10.17 17.13 -3.78
C LEU A 64 10.93 17.29 -5.09
N ALA A 65 10.40 16.77 -6.21
CA ALA A 65 10.95 16.97 -7.54
C ALA A 65 11.00 18.45 -7.92
N MET A 66 9.92 19.22 -7.69
CA MET A 66 9.92 20.67 -7.95
C MET A 66 10.98 21.43 -7.15
N ILE A 67 11.17 21.07 -5.88
CA ILE A 67 12.14 21.75 -5.00
C ILE A 67 13.57 21.34 -5.32
N PHE A 68 13.85 20.04 -5.47
CA PHE A 68 15.21 19.53 -5.63
C PHE A 68 15.74 19.68 -7.04
N LEU A 69 14.88 19.50 -8.06
CA LEU A 69 15.33 19.54 -9.45
C LEU A 69 15.49 20.99 -9.93
N GLY A 70 14.73 21.94 -9.38
CA GLY A 70 14.85 23.37 -9.68
C GLY A 70 14.51 23.74 -11.14
N GLU A 71 14.06 22.77 -11.95
CA GLU A 71 13.66 22.96 -13.33
C GLU A 71 12.19 23.39 -13.42
N ARG A 72 11.89 24.25 -14.40
CA ARG A 72 10.51 24.62 -14.70
C ARG A 72 9.84 23.41 -15.35
N ILE A 73 8.77 22.92 -14.73
CA ILE A 73 7.96 21.81 -15.24
C ILE A 73 7.64 22.07 -16.73
N SER A 74 8.22 21.24 -17.60
CA SER A 74 7.95 21.22 -19.02
C SER A 74 6.50 20.80 -19.27
N GLY A 75 5.92 21.20 -20.40
CA GLY A 75 4.52 20.87 -20.73
C GLY A 75 4.22 19.36 -20.68
N GLU A 76 5.21 18.53 -21.00
CA GLU A 76 5.10 17.07 -20.96
C GLU A 76 5.04 16.52 -19.53
N GLU A 77 5.82 17.09 -18.61
CA GLU A 77 5.80 16.72 -17.19
C GLU A 77 4.50 17.16 -16.52
N ALA A 78 3.98 18.32 -16.89
CA ALA A 78 2.67 18.80 -16.43
C ALA A 78 1.55 17.85 -16.88
N PHE A 79 1.59 17.37 -18.13
CA PHE A 79 0.62 16.39 -18.64
C PHE A 79 0.69 15.07 -17.86
N GLY A 80 1.89 14.55 -17.62
CA GLY A 80 2.09 13.35 -16.80
C GLY A 80 1.58 13.53 -15.37
N ALA A 81 1.86 14.67 -14.74
CA ALA A 81 1.37 14.99 -13.41
C ALA A 81 -0.17 15.02 -13.35
N ILE A 82 -0.83 15.70 -14.30
CA ILE A 82 -2.30 15.75 -14.39
C ILE A 82 -2.90 14.35 -14.56
N MET A 83 -2.28 13.49 -15.36
CA MET A 83 -2.73 12.12 -15.56
C MET A 83 -2.67 11.31 -14.27
N VAL A 84 -1.56 11.41 -13.52
CA VAL A 84 -1.40 10.74 -12.22
C VAL A 84 -2.42 11.27 -11.20
N PHE A 85 -2.55 12.58 -11.07
CA PHE A 85 -3.53 13.18 -10.15
C PHE A 85 -4.97 12.75 -10.47
N SER A 86 -5.32 12.70 -11.76
CA SER A 86 -6.64 12.27 -12.20
C SER A 86 -6.92 10.81 -11.79
N GLY A 87 -5.94 9.92 -11.94
CA GLY A 87 -6.03 8.53 -11.47
C GLY A 87 -6.22 8.43 -9.97
N ILE A 88 -5.44 9.20 -9.19
CA ILE A 88 -5.53 9.26 -7.72
C ILE A 88 -6.93 9.70 -7.28
N ILE A 89 -7.46 10.79 -7.86
CA ILE A 89 -8.78 11.32 -7.52
C ILE A 89 -9.86 10.27 -7.82
N MET A 90 -9.78 9.61 -8.98
CA MET A 90 -10.75 8.58 -9.37
C MET A 90 -10.79 7.39 -8.40
N ILE A 91 -9.62 6.96 -7.91
CA ILE A 91 -9.54 5.87 -6.93
C ILE A 91 -9.98 6.36 -5.55
N SER A 92 -9.58 7.56 -5.13
CA SER A 92 -9.93 8.10 -3.82
C SER A 92 -11.43 8.32 -3.63
N ILE A 93 -12.17 8.64 -4.70
CA ILE A 93 -13.63 8.82 -4.66
C ILE A 93 -14.37 7.46 -4.63
N ARG A 94 -13.74 6.37 -5.09
CA ARG A 94 -14.29 5.02 -4.91
C ARG A 94 -14.18 4.60 -3.45
N LYS A 95 -15.27 4.78 -2.70
CA LYS A 95 -15.48 4.09 -1.42
C LYS A 95 -15.33 2.59 -1.66
N GLU A 96 -14.39 1.95 -0.98
CA GLU A 96 -14.42 0.51 -0.83
C GLU A 96 -15.78 0.13 -0.20
N PRO A 97 -16.53 -0.80 -0.80
CA PRO A 97 -17.68 -1.38 -0.11
C PRO A 97 -17.10 -2.11 1.10
N SER A 98 -17.41 -1.61 2.30
CA SER A 98 -17.08 -2.25 3.55
C SER A 98 -17.67 -3.66 3.58
N THR A 99 -16.89 -4.67 3.20
CA THR A 99 -17.14 -6.09 3.50
C THR A 99 -16.87 -6.30 4.98
N SER A 100 -17.74 -5.73 5.82
CA SER A 100 -17.86 -6.03 7.24
C SER A 100 -19.29 -5.80 7.70
N LYS A 101 -20.24 -6.37 6.95
CA LYS A 101 -21.48 -6.86 7.52
C LYS A 101 -21.47 -8.37 7.33
N GLU A 102 -21.72 -9.09 8.42
CA GLU A 102 -21.78 -10.56 8.55
C GLU A 102 -20.53 -11.27 9.06
N VAL A 103 -20.29 -11.17 10.38
CA VAL A 103 -20.46 -12.34 11.27
C VAL A 103 -21.18 -11.85 12.52
N GLU A 104 -22.51 -11.80 12.49
CA GLU A 104 -23.28 -11.84 13.74
C GLU A 104 -23.22 -13.27 14.30
N PRO A 105 -22.76 -13.50 15.54
CA PRO A 105 -23.01 -14.78 16.20
C PRO A 105 -24.49 -14.85 16.56
N LYS A 106 -25.30 -15.38 15.64
CA LYS A 106 -26.66 -15.84 15.92
C LYS A 106 -26.59 -16.95 16.96
N GLY A 107 -26.98 -16.65 18.20
CA GLY A 107 -27.35 -17.63 19.20
C GLY A 107 -26.43 -17.71 20.42
N LYS A 108 -26.64 -16.82 21.41
CA LYS A 108 -26.57 -17.21 22.83
C LYS A 108 -27.31 -16.27 23.80
N ASN A 109 -28.36 -15.59 23.31
CA ASN A 109 -29.39 -14.99 24.16
C ASN A 109 -30.60 -15.93 24.27
N GLU A 110 -30.37 -17.24 24.39
CA GLU A 110 -31.39 -18.08 25.01
C GLU A 110 -31.41 -17.69 26.49
N PRO A 111 -32.52 -17.13 27.01
CA PRO A 111 -32.68 -17.07 28.45
C PRO A 111 -32.69 -18.51 28.93
N VAL A 112 -31.70 -18.87 29.76
CA VAL A 112 -31.72 -20.10 30.55
C VAL A 112 -32.85 -19.96 31.57
N LEU A 113 -34.09 -20.07 31.09
CA LEU A 113 -35.27 -20.34 31.87
C LEU A 113 -35.56 -21.83 31.68
N MET A 114 -34.63 -22.64 32.18
CA MET A 114 -34.99 -23.97 32.65
C MET A 114 -35.94 -23.76 33.82
N GLU A 115 -37.22 -23.76 33.45
CA GLU A 115 -38.22 -24.65 34.00
C GLU A 115 -38.20 -24.81 35.52
N ARG A 116 -39.24 -24.25 36.14
CA ARG A 116 -39.50 -24.31 37.57
C ARG A 116 -39.47 -25.75 38.07
N THR A 117 -38.85 -25.93 39.23
CA THR A 117 -38.98 -27.08 40.13
C THR A 117 -40.43 -27.58 40.24
N PRO A 118 -40.65 -28.89 40.49
CA PRO A 118 -41.93 -29.55 40.35
C PRO A 118 -42.89 -29.05 41.41
N GLN A 119 -44.02 -28.51 40.97
CA GLN A 119 -45.14 -28.13 41.82
C GLN A 119 -46.36 -28.88 41.30
N ASN A 120 -46.74 -29.91 42.07
CA ASN A 120 -48.14 -30.25 42.31
C ASN A 120 -48.95 -30.71 41.09
N GLU A 121 -48.93 -32.01 40.82
CA GLU A 121 -50.19 -32.71 40.53
C GLU A 121 -50.46 -33.69 41.66
N SER A 122 -51.71 -33.67 42.09
CA SER A 122 -52.28 -34.15 43.34
C SER A 122 -52.72 -35.61 43.26
#